data_AF-A0A9D9Q6T7-F1
#
_entry.id   AF-A0A9D9Q6T7-F1
#
_cell.length_a   1.000
_cell.length_b   1.000
_cell.length_c   1.000
_cell.angle_alpha   90.00
_cell.angle_beta   90.00
_cell.angle_gamma   90.00
#
_symmetry.space_group_name_H-M   'P 1'
#
loop_
_entity.id
_entity.type
_entity.pdbx_description
1 polymer ?
#
loop_
_entity_poly.entity_id
_entity_poly.type
_entity_poly.pdbx_seq_one_letter_code
_entity_poly.pdbx_strand_id
1 'polypeptide(L)'
;MKSLRIISLIMLCASLFVACAGEPARGVEEFSQAIYEPRYATGFDISGAEGAASTLLTVRNPWQGAEGVEKRLFIARDGERAPEGFEGQVLEGAAERVVCMSSTYVAMIDALDCTERVVGVSGIDYIYNTRVREAAEAGRVRDV
;
A
#
# COMPACT_ATOMS: atom_id res chain seq x y z
N MET A 1 -6.48 24.30 -48.34
CA MET A 1 -5.40 24.47 -47.35
C MET A 1 -5.90 24.79 -45.93
N LYS A 2 -6.90 25.67 -45.74
CA LYS A 2 -7.44 25.98 -44.39
C LYS A 2 -8.22 24.81 -43.75
N SER A 3 -9.02 24.07 -44.52
CA SER A 3 -9.76 22.89 -44.04
C SER A 3 -8.86 21.75 -43.58
N LEU A 4 -7.75 21.50 -44.28
CA LEU A 4 -6.79 20.44 -43.96
C LEU A 4 -6.05 20.72 -42.63
N ARG A 5 -5.77 22.00 -42.32
CA ARG A 5 -5.17 22.41 -41.04
C ARG A 5 -6.13 22.27 -39.85
N ILE A 6 -7.42 22.54 -40.07
CA ILE A 6 -8.46 22.39 -39.04
C ILE A 6 -8.67 20.90 -38.71
N ILE A 7 -8.73 20.03 -39.71
CA ILE A 7 -8.86 18.58 -39.52
C ILE A 7 -7.64 18.03 -38.77
N SER A 8 -6.43 18.50 -39.11
CA SER A 8 -5.20 18.06 -38.43
C SER A 8 -5.14 18.53 -36.97
N LEU A 9 -5.68 19.70 -36.64
CA LEU A 9 -5.77 20.21 -35.27
C LEU A 9 -6.81 19.42 -34.45
N ILE A 10 -7.94 19.05 -35.05
CA ILE A 10 -8.98 18.22 -34.40
C ILE A 10 -8.45 16.81 -34.11
N MET A 11 -7.72 16.21 -35.06
CA MET A 11 -7.04 14.91 -34.85
C MET A 11 -6.00 14.96 -33.73
N LEU A 12 -5.20 16.03 -33.67
CA LEU A 12 -4.20 16.22 -32.61
C LEU A 12 -4.88 16.41 -31.23
N CYS A 13 -5.94 17.22 -31.16
CA CYS A 13 -6.72 17.38 -29.94
C CYS A 13 -7.42 16.08 -29.51
N ALA A 14 -7.96 15.30 -30.45
CA ALA A 14 -8.57 14.01 -30.15
C ALA A 14 -7.56 13.01 -29.57
N SER A 15 -6.31 13.02 -30.04
CA SER A 15 -5.25 12.15 -29.51
C SER A 15 -4.87 12.45 -28.05
N LEU A 16 -5.00 13.71 -27.62
CA LEU A 16 -4.75 14.13 -26.23
C LEU A 16 -5.82 13.63 -25.27
N PHE A 17 -7.06 13.38 -25.73
CA PHE A 17 -8.13 12.84 -24.88
C PHE A 17 -7.97 11.34 -24.60
N VAL A 18 -7.34 10.57 -25.51
CA VAL A 18 -7.11 9.13 -25.30
C VAL A 18 -6.03 8.88 -24.25
N ALA A 19 -5.03 9.76 -24.14
CA ALA A 19 -3.99 9.68 -23.11
C ALA A 19 -4.49 9.97 -21.68
N CYS A 20 -5.71 10.49 -21.52
CA CYS A 20 -6.33 10.73 -20.22
C CYS A 20 -7.29 9.60 -19.79
N ALA A 21 -7.56 8.63 -20.66
CA ALA A 21 -8.24 7.42 -20.24
C ALA A 21 -7.25 6.59 -19.41
N GLY A 22 -7.39 6.64 -18.08
CA GLY A 22 -6.54 5.86 -17.17
C GLY A 22 -6.53 4.38 -17.55
N GLU A 23 -5.42 3.70 -17.28
CA GLU A 23 -5.29 2.28 -17.62
C GLU A 23 -6.44 1.46 -17.01
N PRO A 24 -6.96 0.47 -17.74
CA PRO A 24 -7.95 -0.45 -17.20
C PRO A 24 -7.40 -1.17 -15.98
N ALA A 25 -8.27 -1.49 -15.03
CA ALA A 25 -7.87 -2.27 -13.86
C ALA A 25 -7.37 -3.65 -14.29
N ARG A 26 -6.22 -4.07 -13.76
CA ARG A 26 -5.62 -5.38 -14.04
C ARG A 26 -6.43 -6.50 -13.39
N GLY A 27 -6.27 -7.73 -13.84
CA GLY A 27 -6.73 -8.92 -13.13
C GLY A 27 -5.85 -9.23 -11.92
N VAL A 28 -6.43 -9.79 -10.84
CA VAL A 28 -5.64 -10.18 -9.65
C VAL A 28 -4.58 -11.24 -10.01
N GLU A 29 -4.91 -12.15 -10.93
CA GLU A 29 -4.03 -13.25 -11.37
C GLU A 29 -2.76 -12.75 -12.08
N GLU A 30 -2.74 -11.50 -12.56
CA GLU A 30 -1.55 -10.89 -13.15
C GLU A 30 -0.45 -10.62 -12.10
N PHE A 31 -0.82 -10.50 -10.82
CA PHE A 31 0.11 -10.32 -9.70
C PHE A 31 0.77 -11.64 -9.29
N SER A 32 1.59 -12.20 -10.18
CA SER A 32 2.23 -13.50 -10.04
C SER A 32 3.75 -13.44 -9.88
N GLN A 33 4.37 -12.28 -10.12
CA GLN A 33 5.82 -12.13 -10.00
C GLN A 33 6.22 -11.95 -8.53
N ALA A 34 7.00 -12.87 -7.97
CA ALA A 34 7.52 -12.73 -6.61
C ALA A 34 8.45 -11.51 -6.49
N ILE A 35 8.09 -10.54 -5.64
CA ILE A 35 8.88 -9.33 -5.36
C ILE A 35 9.68 -9.51 -4.06
N TYR A 36 9.11 -10.25 -3.12
CA TYR A 36 9.76 -10.54 -1.85
C TYR A 36 9.34 -11.91 -1.31
N GLU A 37 10.34 -12.75 -1.05
CA GLU A 37 10.19 -14.01 -0.34
C GLU A 37 10.92 -13.90 1.01
N PRO A 38 10.21 -14.02 2.15
CA PRO A 38 10.84 -13.91 3.45
C PRO A 38 11.83 -15.06 3.71
N ARG A 39 13.01 -14.74 4.24
CA ARG A 39 14.02 -15.77 4.58
C ARG A 39 13.66 -16.61 5.80
N TYR A 40 13.03 -15.99 6.81
CA TYR A 40 12.80 -16.60 8.12
C TYR A 40 11.32 -16.69 8.51
N ALA A 41 10.46 -15.91 7.86
CA ALA A 41 9.03 -15.91 8.11
C ALA A 41 8.32 -16.77 7.07
N THR A 42 7.20 -17.35 7.46
CA THR A 42 6.27 -18.02 6.56
C THR A 42 4.87 -17.45 6.77
N GLY A 43 3.97 -17.69 5.83
CA GLY A 43 2.58 -17.23 5.94
C GLY A 43 2.28 -15.90 5.24
N PHE A 44 3.25 -15.30 4.54
CA PHE A 44 2.94 -14.25 3.57
C PHE A 44 3.92 -14.22 2.41
N ASP A 45 3.48 -13.64 1.30
CA ASP A 45 4.28 -13.31 0.12
C ASP A 45 3.85 -11.95 -0.45
N ILE A 46 4.77 -11.31 -1.18
CA ILE A 46 4.49 -10.07 -1.89
C ILE A 46 4.75 -10.30 -3.38
N SER A 47 3.71 -10.14 -4.18
CA SER A 47 3.78 -10.27 -5.63
C SER A 47 3.53 -8.95 -6.35
N GLY A 48 4.09 -8.83 -7.55
CA GLY A 48 3.89 -7.74 -8.49
C GLY A 48 3.35 -8.27 -9.82
N ALA A 49 3.03 -7.35 -10.72
CA ALA A 49 2.64 -7.64 -12.09
C ALA A 49 3.61 -6.95 -13.07
N GLU A 50 3.76 -7.50 -14.28
CA GLU A 50 4.64 -6.91 -15.28
C GLU A 50 4.22 -5.48 -15.61
N GLY A 51 5.17 -4.55 -15.55
CA GLY A 51 4.92 -3.12 -15.79
C GLY A 51 4.10 -2.41 -14.71
N ALA A 52 3.77 -3.09 -13.60
CA ALA A 52 3.04 -2.49 -12.49
C ALA A 52 3.99 -1.92 -11.42
N ALA A 53 3.64 -0.76 -10.87
CA ALA A 53 4.29 -0.23 -9.66
C ALA A 53 3.69 -0.80 -8.37
N SER A 54 2.41 -1.19 -8.42
CA SER A 54 1.68 -1.73 -7.28
C SER A 54 2.08 -3.16 -6.94
N THR A 55 1.78 -3.56 -5.71
CA THR A 55 2.08 -4.91 -5.22
C THR A 55 0.89 -5.50 -4.48
N LEU A 56 0.75 -6.82 -4.52
CA LEU A 56 -0.22 -7.58 -3.77
C LEU A 56 0.48 -8.31 -2.62
N LEU A 57 0.11 -7.98 -1.39
CA LEU A 57 0.51 -8.74 -0.20
C LEU A 57 -0.56 -9.79 0.08
N THR A 58 -0.16 -11.05 0.11
CA THR A 58 -1.03 -12.16 0.49
C THR A 58 -0.59 -12.73 1.82
N VAL A 59 -1.48 -12.78 2.80
CA VAL A 59 -1.26 -13.35 4.13
C VAL A 59 -2.15 -14.58 4.30
N ARG A 60 -1.55 -15.69 4.72
CA ARG A 60 -2.17 -17.01 4.87
C ARG A 60 -2.27 -17.37 6.33
N ASN A 61 -3.43 -17.87 6.76
CA ASN A 61 -3.77 -18.18 8.15
C ASN A 61 -3.40 -17.04 9.13
N PRO A 62 -3.92 -15.82 8.93
CA PRO A 62 -3.41 -14.58 9.55
C PRO A 62 -3.61 -14.45 11.07
N TRP A 63 -4.34 -15.37 11.71
CA TRP A 63 -4.49 -15.41 13.16
C TRP A 63 -4.45 -16.84 13.68
N GLN A 64 -4.25 -17.00 14.99
CA GLN A 64 -4.16 -18.30 15.63
C GLN A 64 -5.45 -19.12 15.40
N GLY A 65 -5.29 -20.34 14.90
CA GLY A 65 -6.40 -21.24 14.60
C GLY A 65 -7.10 -20.98 13.25
N ALA A 66 -6.61 -20.06 12.43
CA ALA A 66 -7.06 -19.94 11.04
C ALA A 66 -6.53 -21.10 10.20
N GLU A 67 -7.43 -21.76 9.46
CA GLU A 67 -7.07 -22.80 8.49
C GLU A 67 -7.74 -22.50 7.15
N GLY A 68 -6.95 -22.44 6.07
CA GLY A 68 -7.43 -22.14 4.72
C GLY A 68 -7.92 -20.71 4.53
N VAL A 69 -7.52 -19.78 5.40
CA VAL A 69 -7.92 -18.37 5.32
C VAL A 69 -6.82 -17.56 4.65
N GLU A 70 -7.20 -16.79 3.64
CA GLU A 70 -6.30 -15.82 3.00
C GLU A 70 -6.84 -14.41 3.14
N LYS A 71 -5.94 -13.48 3.44
CA LYS A 71 -6.21 -12.04 3.42
C LYS A 71 -5.24 -11.38 2.45
N ARG A 72 -5.78 -10.50 1.62
CA ARG A 72 -5.02 -9.79 0.59
C ARG A 72 -5.09 -8.29 0.85
N LEU A 73 -3.94 -7.63 0.71
CA LEU A 73 -3.78 -6.19 0.74
C LEU A 73 -3.16 -5.76 -0.59
N PHE A 74 -3.85 -4.91 -1.33
CA PHE A 74 -3.31 -4.27 -2.52
C PHE A 74 -2.63 -2.96 -2.11
N ILE A 75 -1.36 -2.79 -2.44
CA ILE A 75 -0.61 -1.56 -2.19
C ILE A 75 -0.50 -0.83 -3.52
N ALA A 76 -1.39 0.14 -3.72
CA ALA A 76 -1.48 0.95 -4.91
C ALA A 76 -0.31 1.95 -4.99
N ARG A 77 0.32 2.06 -6.15
CA ARG A 77 1.37 3.05 -6.42
C ARG A 77 1.11 3.74 -7.76
N ASP A 78 1.61 4.96 -7.89
CA ASP A 78 1.54 5.76 -9.13
C ASP A 78 0.11 5.93 -9.71
N GLY A 79 -0.90 5.93 -8.84
CA GLY A 79 -2.31 6.09 -9.23
C GLY A 79 -2.92 4.84 -9.87
N GLU A 80 -2.21 3.71 -9.86
CA GLU A 80 -2.75 2.43 -10.30
C GLU A 80 -3.93 2.00 -9.42
N ARG A 81 -4.96 1.46 -10.05
CA ARG A 81 -6.17 1.01 -9.36
C ARG A 81 -6.02 -0.42 -8.90
N ALA A 82 -6.73 -0.75 -7.81
CA ALA A 82 -6.88 -2.14 -7.40
C ALA A 82 -7.44 -3.00 -8.54
N PRO A 83 -7.06 -4.28 -8.61
CA PRO A 83 -7.55 -5.18 -9.64
C PRO A 83 -9.09 -5.25 -9.69
N GLU A 84 -9.63 -5.53 -10.88
CA GLU A 84 -11.08 -5.66 -11.04
C GLU A 84 -11.63 -6.79 -10.14
N GLY A 85 -12.70 -6.50 -9.40
CA GLY A 85 -13.32 -7.47 -8.47
C GLY A 85 -12.50 -7.74 -7.20
N PHE A 86 -11.47 -6.96 -6.89
CA PHE A 86 -10.68 -7.15 -5.68
C PHE A 86 -11.47 -6.79 -4.41
N GLU A 87 -11.71 -7.77 -3.54
CA GLU A 87 -12.46 -7.62 -2.27
C GLU A 87 -11.56 -7.36 -1.04
N GLY A 88 -10.24 -7.29 -1.24
CA GLY A 88 -9.27 -7.05 -0.17
C GLY A 88 -9.16 -5.58 0.24
N GLN A 89 -8.27 -5.32 1.21
CA GLN A 89 -7.98 -3.94 1.59
C GLN A 89 -7.05 -3.28 0.55
N VAL A 90 -7.24 -1.98 0.33
CA VAL A 90 -6.36 -1.18 -0.53
C VAL A 90 -5.63 -0.16 0.34
N LEU A 91 -4.31 -0.14 0.24
CA LEU A 91 -3.45 0.90 0.78
C LEU A 91 -2.93 1.75 -0.37
N GLU A 92 -3.28 3.04 -0.36
CA GLU A 92 -2.74 4.01 -1.31
C GLU A 92 -1.34 4.44 -0.87
N GLY A 93 -0.34 4.15 -1.70
CA GLY A 93 1.06 4.50 -1.43
C GLY A 93 1.63 3.82 -0.19
N ALA A 94 2.35 4.58 0.62
CA ALA A 94 2.92 4.10 1.86
C ALA A 94 1.96 4.35 3.04
N ALA A 95 2.02 3.51 4.09
CA ALA A 95 1.30 3.79 5.32
C ALA A 95 1.89 5.03 6.00
N GLU A 96 1.18 6.17 5.94
CA GLU A 96 1.64 7.47 6.47
C GLU A 96 1.28 7.67 7.95
N ARG A 97 0.20 7.02 8.42
CA ARG A 97 -0.33 7.16 9.78
C ARG A 97 -0.64 5.78 10.33
N VAL A 98 0.14 5.37 11.32
CA VAL A 98 0.10 4.02 11.88
C VAL A 98 -0.30 4.07 13.34
N VAL A 99 -1.24 3.20 13.71
CA VAL A 99 -1.60 2.94 15.10
C VAL A 99 -1.03 1.58 15.49
N CYS A 100 -0.19 1.54 16.52
CA CYS A 100 0.44 0.33 17.00
C CYS A 100 -0.34 -0.27 18.18
N MET A 101 -1.10 -1.33 17.91
CA MET A 101 -1.83 -2.05 18.97
C MET A 101 -0.93 -2.91 19.88
N SER A 102 0.36 -3.03 19.56
CA SER A 102 1.36 -3.73 20.37
C SER A 102 2.67 -2.94 20.35
N SER A 103 3.32 -2.83 21.50
CA SER A 103 4.63 -2.16 21.62
C SER A 103 5.72 -2.83 20.77
N THR A 104 5.59 -4.13 20.47
CA THR A 104 6.49 -4.84 19.56
C THR A 104 6.45 -4.26 18.15
N TYR A 105 5.30 -3.74 17.69
CA TYR A 105 5.21 -3.08 16.38
C TYR A 105 5.96 -1.76 16.35
N VAL A 106 6.04 -1.03 17.46
CA VAL A 106 6.85 0.19 17.54
C VAL A 106 8.33 -0.11 17.30
N ALA A 107 8.85 -1.21 17.86
CA ALA A 107 10.24 -1.62 17.64
C ALA A 107 10.50 -1.99 16.16
N MET A 108 9.56 -2.67 15.50
CA MET A 108 9.68 -2.99 14.07
C MET A 108 9.66 -1.75 13.18
N ILE A 109 8.78 -0.80 13.48
CA ILE A 109 8.71 0.49 12.75
C ILE A 109 9.97 1.33 12.99
N ASP A 110 10.52 1.31 14.21
CA ASP A 110 11.76 1.98 14.56
C ASP A 110 12.97 1.41 13.81
N ALA A 111 13.02 0.08 13.62
CA ALA A 111 14.04 -0.57 12.81
C ALA A 111 13.99 -0.18 11.32
N LEU A 112 12.82 0.27 10.85
CA LEU A 112 12.62 0.81 9.50
C LEU A 112 12.81 2.33 9.42
N ASP A 113 13.24 2.96 10.52
CA ASP A 113 13.38 4.41 10.66
C ASP A 113 12.10 5.20 10.32
N CYS A 114 10.94 4.63 10.65
CA CYS A 114 9.62 5.18 10.31
C CYS A 114 8.79 5.59 11.54
N THR A 115 9.43 5.84 12.70
CA THR A 115 8.72 6.16 13.96
C THR A 115 7.84 7.40 13.89
N GLU A 116 8.15 8.34 13.00
CA GLU A 116 7.39 9.57 12.76
C GLU A 116 5.98 9.30 12.23
N ARG A 117 5.74 8.11 11.67
CA ARG A 117 4.43 7.70 11.15
C ARG A 117 3.52 7.14 12.24
N VAL A 118 4.07 6.83 13.42
CA VAL A 118 3.26 6.38 14.55
C VAL A 118 2.46 7.57 15.07
N VAL A 119 1.13 7.43 15.07
CA VAL A 119 0.20 8.46 15.57
C VAL A 119 -0.62 7.98 16.76
N GLY A 120 -0.56 6.68 17.06
CA GLY A 120 -1.20 6.10 18.22
C GLY A 120 -0.56 4.79 18.65
N VAL A 121 -0.64 4.48 19.93
CA VAL A 121 -0.07 3.27 20.54
C VAL A 121 -1.02 2.77 21.62
N SER A 122 -1.15 1.45 21.80
CA SER A 122 -1.87 0.92 22.97
C SER A 122 -0.95 0.90 24.19
N GLY A 123 -1.42 1.49 25.30
CA GLY A 123 -0.68 1.51 26.56
C GLY A 123 0.55 2.40 26.48
N ILE A 124 0.32 3.71 26.28
CA ILE A 124 1.36 4.70 26.01
C ILE A 124 2.41 4.78 27.11
N ASP A 125 2.01 4.56 28.37
CA ASP A 125 2.88 4.54 29.55
C ASP A 125 3.91 3.39 29.52
N TYR A 126 3.69 2.37 28.67
CA TYR A 126 4.58 1.22 28.52
C TYR A 126 5.53 1.33 27.32
N ILE A 127 5.49 2.44 26.57
CA ILE A 127 6.37 2.65 25.42
C ILE A 127 7.73 3.15 25.89
N TYR A 128 8.80 2.40 25.59
CA TYR A 128 10.17 2.77 25.92
C TYR A 128 10.94 3.47 24.80
N ASN A 129 10.43 3.42 23.56
CA ASN A 129 11.09 4.07 22.43
C ASN A 129 11.08 5.59 22.63
N THR A 130 12.27 6.19 22.76
CA THR A 130 12.42 7.63 23.06
C THR A 130 11.73 8.52 22.05
N ARG A 131 11.85 8.21 20.73
CA ARG A 131 11.24 9.02 19.66
C ARG A 131 9.72 9.05 19.76
N VAL A 132 9.11 7.91 20.05
CA VAL A 132 7.65 7.80 20.23
C VAL A 132 7.18 8.44 21.53
N ARG A 133 7.95 8.33 22.62
CA ARG A 133 7.65 9.01 23.90
C ARG A 133 7.68 10.53 23.76
N GLU A 134 8.72 11.08 23.14
CA GLU A 134 8.82 12.52 22.88
C GLU A 134 7.67 12.99 21.97
N ALA A 135 7.25 12.17 21.01
CA ALA A 135 6.08 12.45 20.18
C ALA A 135 4.76 12.42 20.96
N ALA A 136 4.64 11.55 21.96
CA ALA A 136 3.49 11.50 22.87
C ALA A 136 3.43 12.75 23.77
N GLU A 137 4.56 13.14 24.37
CA GLU A 137 4.67 14.36 25.18
C GLU A 137 4.33 15.62 24.37
N ALA A 138 4.69 15.63 23.08
CA ALA A 138 4.31 16.67 22.12
C ALA A 138 2.86 16.57 21.61
N GLY A 139 2.07 15.59 22.05
CA GLY A 139 0.68 15.38 21.66
C GLY A 139 0.44 14.84 20.24
N ARG A 140 1.52 14.41 19.56
CA ARG A 140 1.47 13.83 18.19
C ARG A 140 1.11 12.34 18.18
N VAL A 141 1.44 11.63 19.26
CA VAL A 141 1.04 10.23 19.50
C VAL A 141 0.05 10.20 20.66
N ARG A 142 -1.00 9.38 20.55
CA ARG A 142 -2.02 9.21 21.58
C ARG A 142 -2.21 7.75 21.97
N ASP A 143 -2.66 7.53 23.20
CA ASP A 143 -3.16 6.21 23.60
C ASP A 143 -4.48 5.92 22.86
N VAL A 144 -4.73 4.64 22.54
CA VAL A 144 -5.89 4.16 21.77
C VAL A 144 -6.60 3.00 22.42
#